data_AF-A0A524EZA0-F1
#
_entry.id   AF-A0A524EZA0-F1
#
_cell.length_a   1.000
_cell.length_b   1.000
_cell.length_c   1.000
_cell.angle_alpha   90.00
_cell.angle_beta   90.00
_cell.angle_gamma   90.00
#
_symmetry.space_group_name_H-M   'P 1'
#
loop_
_entity.id
_entity.type
_entity.pdbx_description
1 polymer ?
#
loop_
_entity_poly.entity_id
_entity_poly.type
_entity_poly.pdbx_seq_one_letter_code
_entity_poly.pdbx_strand_id
1 'polypeptide(L)'
;MVSYRLLIGIIASVTFSFFTVFFFTMEDIILQIQLFSASDPLKVVILMIGANFKFDLISFFLETPSFFEFFSPQLLASILIGFLSGTISKGLKRGLIASSIVIITDVLIWILLSVVSGEDLMALFQGAQLSATIGGILTAILGALAGGILGGFISGPYENSY
;
A
#
# COMPACT_ATOMS: atom_id res chain seq x y z
N MET A 1 22.06 -18.99 -0.30
CA MET A 1 21.62 -17.78 0.44
C MET A 1 20.48 -17.03 -0.27
N VAL A 2 19.48 -17.72 -0.85
CA VAL A 2 18.72 -17.16 -2.00
C VAL A 2 17.20 -17.03 -1.79
N SER A 3 16.65 -17.60 -0.70
CA SER A 3 15.25 -17.43 -0.28
C SER A 3 15.03 -16.17 0.57
N TYR A 4 16.07 -15.74 1.31
CA TYR A 4 15.99 -14.60 2.21
C TYR A 4 15.68 -13.28 1.50
N ARG A 5 16.11 -13.08 0.25
CA ARG A 5 15.83 -11.82 -0.48
C ARG A 5 14.34 -11.57 -0.69
N LEU A 6 13.56 -12.62 -0.97
CA LEU A 6 12.12 -12.50 -1.12
C LEU A 6 11.47 -12.13 0.21
N LEU A 7 11.86 -12.82 1.29
CA LEU A 7 11.36 -12.54 2.63
C LEU A 7 11.77 -11.13 3.12
N ILE A 8 13.01 -10.72 2.90
CA ILE A 8 13.52 -9.38 3.24
C ILE A 8 12.76 -8.32 2.42
N GLY A 9 12.53 -8.55 1.13
CA GLY A 9 11.75 -7.64 0.29
C GLY A 9 10.34 -7.43 0.83
N ILE A 10 9.68 -8.51 1.24
CA ILE A 10 8.35 -8.44 1.86
C ILE A 10 8.40 -7.67 3.18
N ILE A 11 9.28 -8.05 4.11
CA ILE A 11 9.37 -7.41 5.44
C ILE A 11 9.73 -5.93 5.31
N ALA A 12 10.70 -5.59 4.47
CA ALA A 12 11.13 -4.22 4.24
C ALA A 12 10.00 -3.38 3.66
N SER A 13 9.29 -3.89 2.66
CA SER A 13 8.18 -3.16 2.05
C SER A 13 6.96 -3.03 2.95
N VAL A 14 6.60 -4.05 3.73
CA VAL A 14 5.54 -3.94 4.76
C VAL A 14 5.95 -2.94 5.84
N THR A 15 7.22 -2.93 6.26
CA THR A 15 7.67 -1.91 7.22
C THR A 15 7.58 -0.51 6.59
N PHE A 16 7.96 -0.39 5.32
CA PHE A 16 7.95 0.86 4.58
C PHE A 16 6.52 1.37 4.32
N SER A 17 5.52 0.50 4.20
CA SER A 17 4.13 0.86 3.94
C SER A 17 3.54 1.76 5.03
N PHE A 18 4.01 1.64 6.27
CA PHE A 18 3.63 2.55 7.37
C PHE A 18 4.19 3.96 7.22
N PHE A 19 5.32 4.14 6.52
CA PHE A 19 6.00 5.43 6.45
C PHE A 19 5.71 6.22 5.17
N THR A 20 4.99 5.64 4.21
CA THR A 20 4.70 6.29 2.92
C THR A 20 3.97 7.61 3.05
N VAL A 21 3.12 7.75 4.06
CA VAL A 21 2.42 9.00 4.43
C VAL A 21 3.39 10.17 4.55
N PHE A 22 4.56 9.94 5.15
CA PHE A 22 5.58 10.97 5.34
C PHE A 22 6.41 11.20 4.08
N PHE A 23 6.75 10.14 3.34
CA PHE A 23 7.53 10.25 2.10
C PHE A 23 6.78 11.00 1.00
N PHE A 24 5.46 10.81 0.91
CA PHE A 24 4.61 11.44 -0.10
C PHE A 24 3.82 12.64 0.42
N THR A 25 4.13 13.12 1.63
CA THR A 25 3.55 14.34 2.23
C THR A 25 2.02 14.36 2.14
N MET A 26 1.36 13.32 2.64
CA MET A 26 -0.11 13.25 2.64
C MET A 26 -0.69 14.14 3.74
N GLU A 27 -0.75 15.45 3.50
CA GLU A 27 -1.01 16.49 4.51
C GLU A 27 -2.23 16.22 5.39
N ASP A 28 -3.39 15.88 4.80
CA ASP A 28 -4.62 15.56 5.56
C ASP A 28 -4.41 14.43 6.56
N ILE A 29 -3.67 13.39 6.16
CA ILE A 29 -3.43 12.21 6.99
C ILE A 29 -2.40 12.54 8.06
N ILE A 30 -1.37 13.32 7.72
CA ILE A 30 -0.37 13.80 8.68
C ILE A 30 -1.04 14.62 9.79
N LEU A 31 -1.96 15.51 9.43
CA LEU A 31 -2.72 16.29 10.41
C LEU A 31 -3.55 15.38 11.34
N GLN A 32 -4.24 14.37 10.78
CA GLN A 32 -4.97 13.40 11.59
C GLN A 32 -4.05 12.60 12.52
N ILE A 33 -2.89 12.16 12.03
CA ILE A 33 -1.87 11.48 12.85
C ILE A 33 -1.42 12.37 14.00
N GLN A 34 -1.17 13.66 13.76
CA GLN A 34 -0.78 14.60 14.81
C GLN A 34 -1.87 14.74 15.89
N LEU A 35 -3.14 14.82 15.50
CA LEU A 35 -4.27 14.91 16.42
C LEU A 35 -4.41 13.67 17.32
N PHE A 36 -4.21 12.47 16.76
CA PHE A 36 -4.35 11.21 17.51
C PHE A 36 -3.04 10.77 18.20
N SER A 37 -1.90 11.39 17.89
CA SER A 37 -0.58 10.99 18.42
C SER A 37 -0.47 10.98 19.94
N ALA A 38 -1.20 11.86 20.62
CA ALA A 38 -1.18 11.97 22.08
C ALA A 38 -2.27 11.14 22.78
N SER A 39 -3.34 10.76 22.06
CA SER A 39 -4.56 10.20 22.65
C SER A 39 -4.79 8.73 22.29
N ASP A 40 -4.48 8.34 21.05
CA ASP A 40 -4.74 7.00 20.53
C ASP A 40 -3.62 6.56 19.56
N PRO A 41 -2.53 5.98 20.08
CA PRO A 41 -1.41 5.52 19.26
C PRO A 41 -1.80 4.38 18.32
N LEU A 42 -2.82 3.59 18.67
CA LEU A 42 -3.27 2.49 17.81
C LEU A 42 -3.97 3.03 16.56
N LYS A 43 -4.78 4.08 16.73
CA LYS A 43 -5.39 4.81 15.60
C LYS A 43 -4.36 5.47 14.69
N VAL A 44 -3.25 5.95 15.23
CA VAL A 44 -2.13 6.46 14.40
C VAL A 44 -1.61 5.36 13.48
N VAL A 45 -1.37 4.16 14.00
CA VAL A 45 -0.88 3.03 13.19
C VAL A 45 -1.89 2.64 12.12
N ILE A 46 -3.20 2.65 12.43
CA ILE A 46 -4.28 2.42 11.45
C ILE A 46 -4.25 3.46 10.33
N LEU A 47 -4.13 4.74 10.68
CA LEU A 47 -4.08 5.82 9.69
C LEU A 47 -2.84 5.72 8.79
N MET A 48 -1.70 5.35 9.37
CA MET A 48 -0.45 5.16 8.63
C MET A 48 -0.56 4.05 7.58
N ILE A 49 -1.09 2.88 7.94
CA ILE A 49 -1.26 1.78 6.99
C ILE A 49 -2.42 2.03 6.02
N GLY A 50 -3.53 2.56 6.53
CA GLY A 50 -4.78 2.82 5.79
C GLY A 50 -4.63 3.87 4.70
N ALA A 51 -3.67 4.79 4.84
CA ALA A 51 -3.35 5.80 3.84
C ALA A 51 -3.04 5.22 2.45
N ASN A 52 -2.45 4.03 2.40
CA ASN A 52 -2.13 3.34 1.14
C ASN A 52 -3.37 2.93 0.36
N PHE A 53 -4.54 2.89 1.01
CA PHE A 53 -5.83 2.50 0.43
C PHE A 53 -6.79 3.69 0.25
N LYS A 54 -6.34 4.94 0.44
CA LYS A 54 -7.25 6.11 0.42
C LYS A 54 -7.61 6.59 -1.00
N PHE A 55 -6.84 6.27 -2.04
CA PHE A 55 -7.16 6.70 -3.40
C PHE A 55 -8.18 5.76 -4.05
N ASP A 56 -9.38 6.29 -4.29
CA ASP A 56 -10.48 5.56 -4.90
C ASP A 56 -10.37 5.54 -6.44
N LEU A 57 -9.88 4.43 -6.99
CA LEU A 57 -9.80 4.23 -8.44
C LEU A 57 -11.17 4.30 -9.11
N ILE A 58 -12.22 3.78 -8.46
CA ILE A 58 -13.54 3.62 -9.06
C ILE A 58 -14.15 5.01 -9.25
N SER A 59 -14.19 5.81 -8.19
CA SER A 59 -14.72 7.18 -8.28
C SER A 59 -13.90 8.05 -9.22
N PHE A 60 -12.57 7.90 -9.25
CA PHE A 60 -11.71 8.63 -10.19
C PHE A 60 -12.13 8.44 -11.67
N PHE A 61 -12.51 7.22 -12.06
CA PHE A 61 -12.95 6.94 -13.43
C PHE A 61 -14.44 7.18 -13.69
N LEU A 62 -15.27 7.23 -12.65
CA LEU A 62 -16.70 7.57 -12.77
C LEU A 62 -16.94 9.07 -12.85
N GLU A 63 -16.07 9.86 -12.24
CA GLU A 63 -16.06 11.32 -12.33
C GLU A 63 -15.34 11.78 -13.61
N THR A 64 -15.13 13.09 -13.77
CA THR A 64 -14.28 13.61 -14.85
C THR A 64 -12.81 13.52 -14.42
N PRO A 65 -12.04 12.51 -14.88
CA PRO A 65 -10.70 12.28 -14.38
C PRO A 65 -9.79 13.46 -14.75
N SER A 66 -9.15 14.07 -13.75
CA SER A 66 -8.11 15.05 -14.02
C SER A 66 -6.73 14.37 -14.08
N PHE A 67 -5.88 14.86 -14.98
CA PHE A 67 -4.51 14.34 -15.12
C PHE A 67 -3.68 14.51 -13.83
N PHE A 68 -3.91 15.60 -13.09
CA PHE A 68 -3.16 15.88 -11.86
C PHE A 68 -3.58 14.98 -10.69
N GLU A 69 -4.86 14.63 -10.57
CA GLU A 69 -5.35 13.71 -9.53
C GLU A 69 -4.86 12.28 -9.75
N PHE A 70 -4.54 11.89 -10.99
CA PHE A 70 -3.95 10.57 -11.27
C PHE A 70 -2.60 10.39 -10.58
N PHE A 71 -1.81 11.47 -10.41
CA PHE A 71 -0.54 11.43 -9.66
C PHE A 71 -0.76 11.62 -8.16
N SER A 72 -1.80 10.99 -7.62
CA SER A 72 -2.09 11.07 -6.20
C SER A 72 -0.95 10.46 -5.36
N PRO A 73 -0.57 11.12 -4.24
CA PRO A 73 0.42 10.60 -3.30
C PRO A 73 0.23 9.13 -2.93
N GLN A 74 -1.02 8.69 -2.80
CA GLN A 74 -1.41 7.33 -2.41
C GLN A 74 -1.15 6.31 -3.52
N LEU A 75 -1.46 6.66 -4.78
CA LEU A 75 -1.12 5.80 -5.91
C LEU A 75 0.41 5.67 -6.03
N LEU A 76 1.15 6.77 -5.92
CA LEU A 76 2.62 6.71 -5.95
C LEU A 76 3.19 5.90 -4.77
N ALA A 77 2.60 6.02 -3.58
CA ALA A 77 2.97 5.22 -2.41
C ALA A 77 2.85 3.72 -2.67
N SER A 78 1.69 3.28 -3.17
CA SER A 78 1.47 1.87 -3.51
C SER A 78 2.44 1.37 -4.59
N ILE A 79 2.70 2.17 -5.63
CA ILE A 79 3.73 1.87 -6.64
C ILE A 79 5.11 1.72 -6.00
N LEU A 80 5.50 2.65 -5.12
CA LEU A 80 6.82 2.64 -4.50
C LEU A 80 7.02 1.43 -3.58
N ILE A 81 6.01 1.09 -2.77
CA ILE A 81 6.07 -0.10 -1.89
C ILE A 81 6.28 -1.37 -2.72
N GLY A 82 5.52 -1.52 -3.80
CA GLY A 82 5.66 -2.62 -4.74
C GLY A 82 7.03 -2.63 -5.42
N PHE A 83 7.49 -1.47 -5.86
CA PHE A 83 8.81 -1.29 -6.48
C PHE A 83 9.93 -1.74 -5.57
N LEU A 84 9.94 -1.29 -4.32
CA LEU A 84 10.93 -1.68 -3.32
C LEU A 84 10.96 -3.20 -3.10
N SER A 85 9.78 -3.82 -3.00
CA SER A 85 9.64 -5.27 -2.85
C SER A 85 10.21 -6.01 -4.07
N GLY A 86 9.90 -5.53 -5.28
CA GLY A 86 10.40 -6.05 -6.54
C GLY A 86 11.92 -5.93 -6.68
N THR A 87 12.48 -4.78 -6.35
CA THR A 87 13.91 -4.51 -6.46
C THR A 87 14.73 -5.38 -5.50
N ILE A 88 14.25 -5.58 -4.27
CA ILE A 88 14.94 -6.41 -3.28
C ILE A 88 14.82 -7.91 -3.62
N SER A 89 13.63 -8.35 -4.01
CA SER A 89 13.37 -9.77 -4.29
C SER A 89 14.04 -10.28 -5.57
N LYS A 90 14.33 -9.38 -6.51
CA LYS A 90 14.92 -9.60 -7.85
C LYS A 90 14.13 -10.52 -8.78
N GLY A 91 14.00 -10.08 -10.03
CA GLY A 91 13.37 -10.86 -11.09
C GLY A 91 11.85 -10.73 -11.12
N LEU A 92 11.30 -10.69 -12.34
CA LEU A 92 9.89 -10.39 -12.60
C LEU A 92 8.89 -11.24 -11.80
N LYS A 93 9.06 -12.57 -11.81
CA LYS A 93 8.16 -13.50 -11.13
C LYS A 93 8.18 -13.31 -9.61
N ARG A 94 9.37 -13.08 -9.04
CA ARG A 94 9.52 -12.87 -7.59
C ARG A 94 9.03 -11.50 -7.17
N GLY A 95 9.26 -10.48 -7.98
CA GLY A 95 8.73 -9.14 -7.73
C GLY A 95 7.21 -9.13 -7.70
N LEU A 96 6.54 -9.82 -8.63
CA LEU A 96 5.09 -10.03 -8.62
C LEU A 96 4.60 -10.76 -7.36
N ILE A 97 5.24 -11.87 -6.99
CA ILE A 97 4.88 -12.62 -5.78
C ILE A 97 5.07 -11.74 -4.54
N ALA A 98 6.22 -11.08 -4.42
CA ALA A 98 6.57 -10.31 -3.25
C ALA A 98 5.67 -9.08 -3.10
N SER A 99 5.38 -8.34 -4.17
CA SER A 99 4.46 -7.20 -4.10
C SER A 99 3.01 -7.61 -3.82
N SER A 100 2.56 -8.74 -4.37
CA SER A 100 1.23 -9.28 -4.06
C SER A 100 1.10 -9.62 -2.58
N ILE A 101 2.11 -10.30 -2.01
CA ILE A 101 2.11 -10.67 -0.59
C ILE A 101 2.14 -9.42 0.30
N VAL A 102 2.95 -8.41 -0.04
CA VAL A 102 3.03 -7.16 0.72
C VAL A 102 1.65 -6.51 0.82
N ILE A 103 0.95 -6.35 -0.30
CA ILE A 103 -0.38 -5.70 -0.28
C ILE A 103 -1.42 -6.51 0.47
N ILE A 104 -1.46 -7.83 0.27
CA ILE A 104 -2.39 -8.67 1.03
C ILE A 104 -2.09 -8.54 2.52
N THR A 105 -0.81 -8.48 2.90
CA THR A 105 -0.39 -8.30 4.30
C THR A 105 -0.81 -6.94 4.83
N ASP A 106 -0.59 -5.85 4.08
CA ASP A 106 -0.98 -4.50 4.48
C ASP A 106 -2.50 -4.37 4.65
N VAL A 107 -3.30 -4.97 3.76
CA VAL A 107 -4.77 -5.00 3.87
C VAL A 107 -5.20 -5.78 5.12
N LEU A 108 -4.60 -6.94 5.36
CA LEU A 108 -4.92 -7.75 6.54
C LEU A 108 -4.55 -7.03 7.83
N ILE A 109 -3.37 -6.40 7.89
CA ILE A 109 -2.94 -5.60 9.05
C ILE A 109 -3.93 -4.45 9.27
N TRP A 110 -4.28 -3.72 8.23
CA TRP A 110 -5.22 -2.60 8.32
C TRP A 110 -6.57 -3.05 8.88
N ILE A 111 -7.19 -4.08 8.30
CA ILE A 111 -8.48 -4.62 8.76
C ILE A 111 -8.37 -5.11 10.21
N LEU A 112 -7.34 -5.88 10.56
CA LEU A 112 -7.18 -6.43 11.90
C LEU A 112 -7.01 -5.32 12.94
N LEU A 113 -6.22 -4.28 12.64
CA LEU A 113 -6.05 -3.15 13.55
C LEU A 113 -7.35 -2.36 13.70
N SER A 114 -8.09 -2.12 12.62
CA SER A 114 -9.42 -1.48 12.67
C SER A 114 -10.42 -2.27 13.52
N VAL A 115 -10.40 -3.61 13.49
CA VAL A 115 -11.22 -4.42 14.42
C VAL A 115 -10.80 -4.16 15.87
N VAL A 116 -9.50 -4.18 16.15
CA VAL A 116 -8.96 -4.04 17.51
C VAL A 116 -9.21 -2.65 18.09
N SER A 117 -9.19 -1.59 17.27
CA SER A 117 -9.57 -0.23 17.69
C SER A 117 -11.07 -0.04 17.88
N GLY A 118 -11.89 -1.04 17.55
CA GLY A 118 -13.35 -0.92 17.58
C GLY A 118 -13.89 0.04 16.51
N GLU A 119 -13.20 0.18 15.38
CA GLU A 119 -13.76 0.89 14.23
C GLU A 119 -14.94 0.09 13.67
N ASP A 120 -15.99 0.81 13.26
CA ASP A 120 -17.15 0.19 12.62
C ASP A 120 -16.80 -0.20 11.18
N LEU A 121 -16.23 -1.39 11.03
CA LEU A 121 -15.94 -1.97 9.72
C LEU A 121 -17.20 -2.10 8.87
N MET A 122 -18.38 -2.25 9.49
CA MET A 122 -19.61 -2.39 8.73
C MET A 122 -19.92 -1.11 7.96
N ALA A 123 -19.58 0.06 8.49
CA ALA A 123 -19.69 1.33 7.78
C ALA A 123 -18.82 1.34 6.50
N LEU A 124 -17.59 0.83 6.56
CA LEU A 124 -16.68 0.78 5.40
C LEU A 124 -17.21 -0.06 4.24
N PHE A 125 -18.08 -1.03 4.53
CA PHE A 125 -18.68 -1.92 3.53
C PHE A 125 -20.15 -1.59 3.23
N GLN A 126 -20.60 -0.37 3.51
CA GLN A 126 -21.97 0.08 3.24
C GLN A 126 -22.04 1.34 2.36
N GLY A 127 -23.08 1.42 1.52
CA GLY A 127 -23.39 2.60 0.71
C GLY A 127 -22.23 3.07 -0.17
N ALA A 128 -21.99 4.38 -0.21
CA ALA A 128 -20.91 4.98 -0.99
C ALA A 128 -19.50 4.62 -0.48
N GLN A 129 -19.37 4.33 0.83
CA GLN A 129 -18.07 3.96 1.43
C GLN A 129 -17.57 2.59 0.94
N LEU A 130 -18.48 1.68 0.58
CA LEU A 130 -18.12 0.41 -0.04
C LEU A 130 -17.35 0.62 -1.34
N SER A 131 -17.86 1.48 -2.22
CA SER A 131 -17.21 1.79 -3.50
C SER A 131 -15.82 2.38 -3.28
N ALA A 132 -15.72 3.34 -2.35
CA ALA A 132 -14.45 3.97 -2.02
C ALA A 132 -13.41 3.01 -1.44
N THR A 133 -13.83 2.12 -0.54
CA THR A 133 -12.95 1.11 0.06
C THR A 133 -12.47 0.10 -0.99
N ILE A 134 -13.37 -0.40 -1.84
CA ILE A 134 -12.99 -1.33 -2.92
C ILE A 134 -12.07 -0.64 -3.91
N GLY A 135 -12.39 0.60 -4.31
CA GLY A 135 -11.55 1.40 -5.21
C GLY A 135 -10.16 1.65 -4.63
N GLY A 136 -10.08 1.95 -3.34
CA GLY A 136 -8.85 2.04 -2.55
C GLY A 136 -7.97 0.79 -2.60
N ILE A 137 -8.58 -0.36 -2.32
CA ILE A 137 -7.90 -1.65 -2.35
C ILE A 137 -7.42 -1.99 -3.78
N LEU A 138 -8.26 -1.74 -4.79
CA LEU A 138 -7.91 -1.96 -6.20
C LEU A 138 -6.75 -1.08 -6.64
N THR A 139 -6.75 0.21 -6.26
CA THR A 139 -5.63 1.12 -6.49
C THR A 139 -4.36 0.53 -5.94
N ALA A 140 -4.37 0.16 -4.65
CA ALA A 140 -3.19 -0.34 -3.99
C ALA A 140 -2.67 -1.58 -4.73
N ILE A 141 -3.53 -2.56 -4.99
CA ILE A 141 -3.20 -3.78 -5.74
C ILE A 141 -2.54 -3.45 -7.08
N LEU A 142 -3.19 -2.63 -7.91
CA LEU A 142 -2.66 -2.28 -9.23
C LEU A 142 -1.33 -1.53 -9.13
N GLY A 143 -1.24 -0.57 -8.20
CA GLY A 143 -0.06 0.21 -7.93
C GLY A 143 1.13 -0.67 -7.54
N ALA A 144 0.98 -1.51 -6.51
CA ALA A 144 2.10 -2.35 -6.08
C ALA A 144 2.43 -3.49 -7.04
N LEU A 145 1.46 -4.02 -7.79
CA LEU A 145 1.77 -4.98 -8.87
C LEU A 145 2.60 -4.31 -9.96
N ALA A 146 2.21 -3.12 -10.43
CA ALA A 146 2.97 -2.35 -11.39
C ALA A 146 4.38 -2.02 -10.86
N GLY A 147 4.47 -1.54 -9.61
CA GLY A 147 5.72 -1.30 -8.93
C GLY A 147 6.60 -2.54 -8.86
N GLY A 148 6.05 -3.67 -8.41
CA GLY A 148 6.77 -4.94 -8.25
C GLY A 148 7.30 -5.49 -9.56
N ILE A 149 6.54 -5.36 -10.66
CA ILE A 149 7.01 -5.68 -12.01
C ILE A 149 8.20 -4.79 -12.38
N LEU A 150 8.07 -3.48 -12.24
CA LEU A 150 9.12 -2.51 -12.59
C LEU A 150 10.40 -2.75 -11.78
N GLY A 151 10.29 -2.89 -10.46
CA GLY A 151 11.42 -3.14 -9.57
C GLY A 151 12.08 -4.48 -9.83
N GLY A 152 11.28 -5.52 -10.05
CA GLY A 152 11.77 -6.87 -10.37
C GLY A 152 12.43 -6.96 -11.75
N PHE A 153 11.98 -6.17 -12.72
CA PHE A 153 12.58 -6.09 -14.05
C PHE A 153 13.91 -5.34 -14.03
N ILE A 154 13.96 -4.16 -13.40
CA ILE A 154 15.16 -3.30 -13.34
C ILE A 154 16.29 -3.96 -12.55
N SER A 155 15.96 -4.71 -11.49
CA SER A 155 16.95 -5.41 -10.66
C SER A 155 17.59 -6.63 -11.34
N GLY A 156 17.16 -6.94 -12.57
CA GLY A 156 17.71 -8.01 -13.39
C GLY A 156 17.13 -9.40 -13.09
N PRO A 157 17.52 -10.42 -13.87
CA PRO A 157 17.04 -11.77 -13.66
C PRO A 157 17.46 -12.28 -12.30
N TYR A 158 16.63 -13.17 -11.76
CA TYR A 158 16.97 -13.88 -10.54
C TYR A 158 18.25 -14.71 -10.77
N GLU A 159 19.18 -14.64 -9.82
CA GLU A 159 20.38 -15.47 -9.75
C GLU A 159 19.93 -16.94 -9.52
N ASN A 160 19.45 -17.59 -10.57
CA ASN A 160 19.46 -19.04 -10.65
C ASN A 160 20.94 -19.42 -10.78
N SER A 161 21.49 -19.95 -9.71
CA SER A 161 22.86 -20.46 -9.67
C SER A 161 23.16 -21.29 -10.93
N TYR A 162 24.33 -21.07 -11.50
CA TYR A 162 25.10 -22.16 -12.09
C TYR A 162 25.21 -23.32 -11.09
#